data_AF-A0ABD2YTE7-F1
#
_entry.id   AF-A0ABD2YTE7-F1
#
_cell.length_a   1.000
_cell.length_b   1.000
_cell.length_c   1.000
_cell.angle_alpha   90.00
_cell.angle_beta   90.00
_cell.angle_gamma   90.00
#
_symmetry.space_group_name_H-M   'P 1'
#
loop_
_entity.id
_entity.type
_entity.pdbx_description
1 polymer ?
#
loop_
_entity_poly.entity_id
_entity_poly.type
_entity_poly.pdbx_seq_one_letter_code
_entity_poly.pdbx_strand_id
1 'polypeptide(L)'
;MVGRCCSKTYCRLLTGPIEFNPDRSMKHPAYDILNVIGNGFRQIGFWSNYSGLSVVPPETLYARGANRSISNQKLFGVIWPRKTEVKPRGWVFPNNGKRLRIGVPNRVSYQDFVSLDNHTGLVHGFCIDVFLAAIKLLPYAVPHEFLLFGDGHKNPSYTELVSMIRSNVFDAVVGDIAIVTNRTKIVDFTQPYIDSGLVVVVPVRKLHSNAWAFLRPFTPLMWGVTAAFFLTVGTVVWILEHRINDEFRGPPKKQLVTILWFSFSTMFFAHREDAMSTLGRMVLIIWLFVVLIVNSSYTASLTSILTVQQLSSTINGIESLITSNDPIGFQVGSFAENYLHEELIIAKSRLVALGSPKAYADALERGIVAAVVDEQPYIDLFLSKYCKFLTVGPQFTRSGWGFAFPRDSPLAIDMSTAILTLSENGELQKIHDRWLNKKVCSPQSSQSDQLHLGSFWGLFLICGVACLVALLVYFWLVLRKFNQYYPETSEPSRYGTSYSTRFQRFLSFINEKEEVTSNRLKRMQIGNGYIFQGKKLD
;
A
#
# COMPACT_ATOMS: atom_id res chain seq x y z
N MET A 1 -45.57 -52.48 -72.65
CA MET A 1 -44.90 -51.27 -73.15
C MET A 1 -45.38 -50.05 -72.37
N VAL A 2 -44.59 -49.53 -71.43
CA VAL A 2 -44.46 -48.08 -71.16
C VAL A 2 -43.04 -47.87 -70.60
N GLY A 3 -42.05 -47.77 -71.50
CA GLY A 3 -40.77 -47.19 -71.14
C GLY A 3 -40.93 -45.67 -71.06
N ARG A 4 -40.42 -45.03 -70.00
CA ARG A 4 -40.22 -43.58 -69.98
C ARG A 4 -38.72 -43.30 -69.92
N CYS A 5 -38.26 -42.52 -70.90
CA CYS A 5 -36.88 -42.09 -71.09
C CYS A 5 -36.28 -41.51 -69.80
N CYS A 6 -35.19 -42.12 -69.34
CA CYS A 6 -34.17 -41.41 -68.57
C CYS A 6 -33.20 -40.76 -69.56
N SER A 7 -33.07 -39.44 -69.53
CA SER A 7 -31.89 -38.79 -70.12
C SER A 7 -30.70 -38.97 -69.15
N LYS A 8 -29.46 -38.72 -69.58
CA LYS A 8 -28.26 -38.83 -68.72
C LYS A 8 -28.35 -38.01 -67.41
N THR A 9 -29.30 -37.09 -67.30
CA THR A 9 -29.40 -36.11 -66.21
C THR A 9 -30.79 -35.96 -65.58
N TYR A 10 -31.85 -36.57 -66.13
CA TYR A 10 -33.22 -36.44 -65.58
C TYR A 10 -34.02 -37.75 -65.71
N CYS A 11 -34.56 -38.21 -64.58
CA CYS A 11 -35.43 -39.39 -64.48
C CYS A 11 -36.66 -39.06 -63.62
N ARG A 12 -37.85 -39.50 -64.05
CA ARG A 12 -39.07 -39.35 -63.26
C ARG A 12 -39.49 -40.71 -62.71
N LEU A 13 -39.31 -40.89 -61.41
CA LEU A 13 -39.55 -42.15 -60.68
C LEU A 13 -40.71 -41.99 -59.68
N LEU A 14 -41.07 -43.09 -59.02
CA LEU A 14 -42.09 -43.12 -57.94
C LEU A 14 -41.75 -42.18 -56.77
N THR A 15 -40.47 -41.89 -56.55
CA THR A 15 -39.95 -40.99 -55.52
C THR A 15 -39.93 -39.51 -55.95
N GLY A 16 -40.36 -39.18 -57.18
CA GLY A 16 -40.35 -37.81 -57.72
C GLY A 16 -39.37 -37.60 -58.87
N PRO A 17 -39.22 -36.34 -59.36
CA PRO A 17 -38.23 -35.99 -60.36
C PRO A 17 -36.83 -36.02 -59.75
N ILE A 18 -35.94 -36.86 -60.30
CA ILE A 18 -34.54 -36.96 -59.89
C ILE A 18 -33.67 -36.34 -60.98
N GLU A 19 -32.88 -35.35 -60.58
CA GLU A 19 -31.82 -34.77 -61.40
C GLU A 19 -30.45 -35.21 -60.88
N PHE A 20 -29.50 -35.36 -61.79
CA PHE A 20 -28.11 -35.65 -61.44
C PHE A 20 -27.19 -34.51 -61.89
N ASN A 21 -26.22 -34.17 -61.04
CA ASN A 21 -25.11 -33.30 -61.38
C ASN A 21 -24.16 -34.02 -62.39
N PRO A 22 -23.25 -33.29 -63.06
CA PRO A 22 -22.30 -33.89 -64.01
C PRO A 22 -21.38 -34.96 -63.43
N ASP A 23 -21.15 -34.92 -62.11
CA ASP A 23 -20.41 -35.91 -61.32
C ASP A 23 -21.25 -37.16 -60.95
N ARG A 24 -22.50 -37.25 -61.45
CA ARG A 24 -23.51 -38.26 -61.13
C ARG A 24 -24.04 -38.23 -59.69
N SER A 25 -23.79 -37.17 -58.92
CA SER A 25 -24.43 -36.98 -57.62
C SER A 25 -25.90 -36.56 -57.80
N MET A 26 -26.79 -36.95 -56.89
CA MET A 26 -28.18 -36.49 -56.93
C MET A 26 -28.25 -34.98 -56.66
N LYS A 27 -28.99 -34.24 -57.49
CA LYS A 27 -29.22 -32.81 -57.35
C LYS A 27 -30.36 -32.61 -56.34
N HIS A 28 -30.05 -31.92 -55.24
CA HIS A 28 -30.90 -31.75 -54.04
C HIS A 28 -31.23 -33.06 -53.30
N PRO A 29 -30.23 -33.71 -52.65
CA PRO A 29 -30.51 -34.86 -51.80
C PRO A 29 -31.43 -34.46 -50.64
N ALA A 30 -32.42 -35.33 -50.39
CA ALA A 30 -33.38 -35.22 -49.31
C ALA A 30 -33.45 -36.54 -48.52
N TYR A 31 -33.60 -36.44 -47.20
CA TYR A 31 -33.64 -37.56 -46.28
C TYR A 31 -34.80 -37.40 -45.29
N ASP A 32 -35.48 -38.50 -45.00
CA ASP A 32 -36.46 -38.58 -43.92
C ASP A 32 -35.76 -38.72 -42.58
N ILE A 33 -36.14 -37.90 -41.60
CA ILE A 33 -35.61 -37.99 -40.24
C ILE A 33 -36.59 -38.79 -39.40
N LEU A 34 -36.12 -39.90 -38.85
CA LEU A 34 -36.92 -40.83 -38.08
C LEU A 34 -36.49 -40.83 -36.62
N ASN A 35 -37.46 -40.82 -35.71
CA ASN A 35 -37.27 -41.06 -34.28
C ASN A 35 -37.75 -42.47 -33.94
N VAL A 36 -36.85 -43.34 -33.49
CA VAL A 36 -37.15 -44.75 -33.18
C VAL A 36 -37.60 -44.86 -31.71
N ILE A 37 -38.81 -45.38 -31.49
CA ILE A 37 -39.43 -45.47 -30.17
C ILE A 37 -39.90 -46.91 -29.94
N GLY A 38 -39.19 -47.64 -29.07
CA GLY A 38 -39.48 -49.05 -28.82
C GLY A 38 -39.31 -49.88 -30.10
N ASN A 39 -40.37 -50.57 -30.51
CA ASN A 39 -40.36 -51.39 -31.74
C ASN A 39 -40.86 -50.64 -32.99
N GLY A 40 -41.24 -49.36 -32.85
CA GLY A 40 -41.74 -48.53 -33.94
C GLY A 40 -40.84 -47.34 -34.24
N PHE A 41 -41.13 -46.62 -35.33
CA PHE A 41 -40.50 -45.35 -35.64
C PHE A 41 -41.56 -44.30 -35.96
N ARG A 42 -41.23 -43.04 -35.68
CA ARG A 42 -42.03 -41.86 -36.01
C ARG A 42 -41.18 -40.94 -36.87
N GLN A 43 -41.64 -40.61 -38.06
CA GLN A 43 -41.00 -39.56 -38.85
C GLN A 43 -41.21 -38.20 -38.19
N ILE A 44 -40.12 -37.48 -37.96
CA ILE A 44 -40.10 -36.19 -37.27
C ILE A 44 -39.82 -35.01 -38.21
N GLY A 45 -39.44 -35.28 -39.47
CA GLY A 45 -39.32 -34.28 -40.51
C GLY A 45 -38.43 -34.77 -41.65
N PHE A 46 -37.92 -33.80 -42.40
CA PHE A 46 -37.09 -33.98 -43.58
C PHE A 46 -35.84 -33.13 -43.44
N TRP A 47 -34.73 -33.62 -43.95
CA TRP A 47 -33.55 -32.80 -44.24
C TRP A 47 -33.36 -32.73 -45.74
N SER A 48 -33.07 -31.56 -46.29
CA SER A 48 -32.58 -31.45 -47.67
C SER A 48 -31.41 -30.47 -47.77
N ASN A 49 -30.55 -30.65 -48.78
CA ASN A 49 -29.55 -29.65 -49.11
C ASN A 49 -30.15 -28.36 -49.71
N TYR A 50 -31.47 -28.18 -49.75
CA TYR A 50 -32.08 -26.91 -50.15
C TYR A 50 -32.60 -26.16 -48.92
N SER A 51 -33.50 -26.79 -48.18
CA SER A 51 -34.22 -26.22 -47.04
C SER A 51 -33.57 -26.45 -45.67
N GLY A 52 -32.60 -27.36 -45.54
CA GLY A 52 -32.12 -27.81 -44.23
C GLY A 52 -33.17 -28.71 -43.55
N LEU A 53 -33.33 -28.58 -42.23
CA LEU A 53 -34.34 -29.31 -41.46
C LEU A 53 -35.73 -28.70 -41.67
N SER A 54 -36.74 -29.50 -42.01
CA SER A 54 -38.11 -29.01 -42.14
C SER A 54 -39.13 -30.07 -41.75
N VAL A 55 -40.29 -29.60 -41.30
CA VAL A 55 -41.49 -30.43 -41.11
C VAL A 55 -42.21 -30.65 -42.45
N VAL A 56 -41.97 -29.76 -43.42
CA VAL A 56 -42.64 -29.76 -44.72
C VAL A 56 -41.82 -30.55 -45.74
N PRO A 57 -42.46 -31.36 -46.60
CA PRO A 57 -41.76 -32.13 -47.64
C PRO A 57 -40.91 -31.24 -48.57
N PRO A 58 -39.66 -31.63 -48.89
CA PRO A 58 -38.73 -30.83 -49.68
C PRO A 58 -39.25 -30.43 -51.06
N GLU A 59 -40.09 -31.26 -51.69
CA GLU A 59 -40.64 -31.04 -53.03
C GLU A 59 -41.47 -29.77 -53.12
N THR A 60 -42.19 -29.44 -52.04
CA THR A 60 -43.01 -28.22 -51.96
C THR A 60 -42.18 -26.96 -51.74
N LEU A 61 -40.95 -27.11 -51.21
CA LEU A 61 -40.06 -26.01 -50.88
C LEU A 61 -39.16 -25.63 -52.07
N TYR A 62 -38.91 -26.55 -53.00
CA TYR A 62 -38.17 -26.25 -54.23
C TYR A 62 -38.84 -25.19 -55.12
N ALA A 63 -40.17 -25.02 -55.00
CA ALA A 63 -40.92 -23.99 -55.72
C ALA A 63 -40.75 -22.57 -55.13
N ARG A 64 -40.13 -22.44 -53.95
CA ARG A 64 -39.88 -21.16 -53.26
C ARG A 64 -38.37 -20.91 -53.16
N GLY A 65 -37.95 -19.66 -52.96
CA GLY A 65 -36.54 -19.34 -52.76
C GLY A 65 -35.94 -20.07 -51.54
N ALA A 66 -34.68 -20.48 -51.64
CA ALA A 66 -33.99 -21.19 -50.57
C ALA A 66 -33.92 -20.33 -49.30
N ASN A 67 -34.48 -20.84 -48.20
CA ASN A 67 -34.50 -20.13 -46.93
C ASN A 67 -34.06 -21.06 -45.79
N ARG A 68 -32.81 -20.91 -45.33
CA ARG A 68 -32.18 -21.72 -44.28
C ARG A 68 -32.13 -21.03 -42.91
N SER A 69 -32.96 -20.00 -42.69
CA SER A 69 -33.00 -19.31 -41.41
C SER A 69 -33.25 -20.28 -40.24
N ILE A 70 -32.64 -20.01 -39.08
CA ILE A 70 -32.79 -20.83 -37.87
C ILE A 70 -34.28 -20.97 -37.49
N SER A 71 -35.09 -19.94 -37.73
CA SER A 71 -36.55 -19.93 -37.49
C SER A 71 -37.34 -20.94 -38.33
N ASN A 72 -36.82 -21.34 -39.49
CA ASN A 72 -37.48 -22.28 -40.41
C ASN A 72 -36.93 -23.71 -40.27
N GLN A 73 -35.85 -23.90 -39.50
CA GLN A 73 -35.28 -25.21 -39.20
C GLN A 73 -36.02 -25.89 -38.04
N LYS A 74 -37.14 -26.54 -38.36
CA LYS A 74 -38.02 -27.17 -37.36
C LYS A 74 -38.23 -28.65 -37.65
N LEU A 75 -38.31 -29.44 -36.60
CA LEU A 75 -38.74 -30.84 -36.60
C LEU A 75 -39.89 -31.01 -35.60
N PHE A 76 -40.69 -32.06 -35.77
CA PHE A 76 -41.61 -32.49 -34.74
C PHE A 76 -40.85 -32.92 -33.48
N GLY A 77 -41.52 -32.85 -32.32
CA GLY A 77 -40.93 -33.17 -31.03
C GLY A 77 -40.26 -34.55 -30.99
N VAL A 78 -39.05 -34.59 -30.45
CA VAL A 78 -38.25 -35.81 -30.30
C VAL A 78 -38.47 -36.39 -28.92
N ILE A 79 -38.86 -37.66 -28.88
CA ILE A 79 -38.91 -38.45 -27.65
C ILE A 79 -37.54 -39.11 -27.48
N TRP A 80 -36.86 -38.75 -26.41
CA TRP A 80 -35.54 -39.24 -26.05
C TRP A 80 -35.61 -40.57 -25.29
N PRO A 81 -34.48 -41.30 -25.16
CA PRO A 81 -34.42 -42.52 -24.36
C PRO A 81 -35.00 -42.29 -22.95
N ARG A 82 -35.72 -43.30 -22.41
CA ARG A 82 -36.58 -43.21 -21.20
C ARG A 82 -37.92 -42.48 -21.38
N LYS A 83 -38.37 -42.30 -22.63
CA LYS A 83 -39.70 -41.74 -22.97
C LYS A 83 -39.87 -40.29 -22.50
N THR A 84 -38.80 -39.49 -22.53
CA THR A 84 -38.84 -38.07 -22.14
C THR A 84 -38.83 -37.16 -23.36
N GLU A 85 -39.68 -36.14 -23.39
CA GLU A 85 -39.64 -35.10 -24.44
C GLU A 85 -38.55 -34.03 -24.18
N VAL A 86 -38.03 -33.99 -22.95
CA VAL A 86 -36.94 -33.08 -22.56
C VAL A 86 -35.65 -33.51 -23.26
N LYS A 87 -35.06 -32.60 -24.03
CA LYS A 87 -33.77 -32.79 -24.68
C LYS A 87 -32.68 -33.04 -23.63
N PRO A 88 -31.99 -34.20 -23.65
CA PRO A 88 -30.92 -34.47 -22.71
C PRO A 88 -29.75 -33.53 -22.97
N ARG A 89 -29.01 -33.23 -21.91
CA ARG A 89 -27.90 -32.28 -21.92
C ARG A 89 -26.72 -32.72 -22.80
N GLY A 90 -26.65 -33.99 -23.17
CA GLY A 90 -25.57 -34.59 -23.97
C GLY A 90 -24.39 -35.12 -23.14
N TRP A 91 -24.31 -34.75 -21.86
CA TRP A 91 -23.36 -35.26 -20.88
C TRP A 91 -23.99 -35.22 -19.49
N VAL A 92 -23.74 -36.25 -18.67
CA VAL A 92 -24.12 -36.33 -17.25
C VAL A 92 -23.03 -37.10 -16.53
N PHE A 93 -22.71 -36.72 -15.28
CA PHE A 93 -21.87 -37.55 -14.42
C PHE A 93 -22.47 -38.95 -14.32
N PRO A 94 -21.67 -40.01 -14.57
CA PRO A 94 -22.21 -41.35 -14.52
C PRO A 94 -22.68 -41.65 -13.09
N ASN A 95 -23.93 -42.10 -12.94
CA ASN A 95 -24.50 -42.51 -11.64
C ASN A 95 -23.86 -43.80 -11.09
N ASN A 96 -22.75 -44.26 -11.67
CA ASN A 96 -22.00 -45.45 -11.26
C ASN A 96 -21.15 -45.24 -10.01
N GLY A 97 -21.25 -44.07 -9.36
CA GLY A 97 -20.57 -43.77 -8.10
C GLY A 97 -19.10 -43.35 -8.24
N LYS A 98 -18.59 -43.16 -9.48
CA LYS A 98 -17.23 -42.67 -9.68
C LYS A 98 -17.15 -41.19 -9.28
N ARG A 99 -16.49 -40.92 -8.16
CA ARG A 99 -16.24 -39.57 -7.65
C ARG A 99 -15.14 -38.89 -8.46
N LEU A 100 -15.26 -37.58 -8.63
CA LEU A 100 -14.19 -36.76 -9.18
C LEU A 100 -13.02 -36.69 -8.20
N ARG A 101 -11.82 -36.98 -8.69
CA ARG A 101 -10.57 -36.85 -7.93
C ARG A 101 -10.07 -35.43 -8.06
N ILE A 102 -10.28 -34.62 -7.04
CA ILE A 102 -9.90 -33.21 -7.04
C ILE A 102 -8.55 -33.06 -6.34
N GLY A 103 -7.53 -32.64 -7.09
CA GLY A 103 -6.22 -32.32 -6.55
C GLY A 103 -6.24 -31.02 -5.77
N VAL A 104 -5.66 -31.02 -4.57
CA VAL A 104 -5.61 -29.86 -3.67
C VAL A 104 -4.17 -29.71 -3.13
N PRO A 105 -3.59 -28.50 -3.09
CA PRO A 105 -2.21 -28.32 -2.63
C PRO A 105 -2.07 -28.57 -1.13
N ASN A 106 -1.11 -29.44 -0.74
CA ASN A 106 -0.73 -29.66 0.65
C ASN A 106 0.44 -28.75 1.04
N ARG A 107 0.12 -27.49 1.32
CA ARG A 107 1.10 -26.44 1.59
C ARG A 107 1.39 -26.27 3.09
N VAL A 108 2.59 -25.78 3.40
CA VAL A 108 3.02 -25.51 4.78
C VAL A 108 2.80 -24.05 5.18
N SER A 109 2.95 -23.14 4.23
CA SER A 109 2.63 -21.71 4.42
C SER A 109 1.14 -21.45 4.17
N TYR A 110 0.61 -20.34 4.71
CA TYR A 110 -0.73 -19.82 4.38
C TYR A 110 -1.87 -20.87 4.37
N GLN A 111 -1.92 -21.68 5.44
CA GLN A 111 -2.92 -22.76 5.62
C GLN A 111 -4.38 -22.26 5.63
N ASP A 112 -4.61 -20.96 5.84
CA ASP A 112 -5.94 -20.35 5.77
C ASP A 112 -6.63 -20.51 4.39
N PHE A 113 -5.86 -20.69 3.30
CA PHE A 113 -6.43 -20.88 1.97
C PHE A 113 -6.84 -22.33 1.69
N VAL A 114 -6.02 -23.27 2.12
CA VAL A 114 -6.17 -24.71 1.94
C VAL A 114 -5.36 -25.43 3.02
N SER A 115 -6.02 -26.26 3.82
CA SER A 115 -5.38 -27.12 4.81
C SER A 115 -6.17 -28.39 5.08
N LEU A 116 -5.46 -29.43 5.53
CA LEU A 116 -6.07 -30.64 6.05
C LEU A 116 -6.29 -30.47 7.57
N ASP A 117 -7.50 -30.75 8.03
CA ASP A 117 -7.74 -30.94 9.46
C ASP A 117 -7.30 -32.34 9.87
N ASN A 118 -6.27 -32.42 10.73
CA ASN A 118 -5.73 -33.68 11.22
C ASN A 118 -6.72 -34.48 12.08
N HIS A 119 -7.75 -33.84 12.66
CA HIS A 119 -8.72 -34.51 13.52
C HIS A 119 -9.85 -35.16 12.74
N THR A 120 -10.41 -34.46 11.76
CA THR A 120 -11.54 -34.94 10.95
C THR A 120 -11.10 -35.61 9.66
N GLY A 121 -9.86 -35.39 9.21
CA GLY A 121 -9.37 -35.79 7.89
C GLY A 121 -10.01 -35.00 6.75
N LEU A 122 -10.72 -33.90 7.06
CA LEU A 122 -11.40 -33.07 6.08
C LEU A 122 -10.52 -31.91 5.63
N VAL A 123 -10.54 -31.66 4.33
CA VAL A 123 -9.89 -30.49 3.72
C VAL A 123 -10.80 -29.27 3.90
N HIS A 124 -10.22 -28.18 4.39
CA HIS A 124 -10.92 -26.91 4.61
C HIS A 124 -10.03 -25.73 4.18
N GLY A 125 -10.61 -24.53 4.15
CA GLY A 125 -9.92 -23.30 3.79
C GLY A 125 -10.75 -22.45 2.84
N PHE A 126 -10.31 -21.21 2.61
CA PHE A 126 -10.99 -20.26 1.73
C PHE A 126 -11.34 -20.85 0.35
N CYS A 127 -10.38 -21.48 -0.32
CA CYS A 127 -10.59 -21.97 -1.69
C CYS A 127 -11.59 -23.15 -1.73
N ILE A 128 -11.62 -23.96 -0.66
CA ILE A 128 -12.53 -25.10 -0.53
C ILE A 128 -13.96 -24.60 -0.27
N ASP A 129 -14.14 -23.61 0.61
CA ASP A 129 -15.44 -23.01 0.88
C ASP A 129 -16.05 -22.38 -0.38
N VAL A 130 -15.23 -21.66 -1.16
CA VAL A 130 -15.67 -21.08 -2.45
C VAL A 130 -16.09 -22.18 -3.42
N PHE A 131 -15.30 -23.25 -3.54
CA PHE A 131 -15.62 -24.37 -4.42
C PHE A 131 -16.93 -25.09 -4.03
N LEU A 132 -17.10 -25.38 -2.75
CA LEU A 132 -18.31 -26.02 -2.22
C LEU A 132 -19.54 -25.13 -2.35
N ALA A 133 -19.39 -23.82 -2.16
CA ALA A 133 -20.47 -22.85 -2.40
C ALA A 133 -20.87 -22.83 -3.88
N ALA A 134 -19.91 -22.90 -4.81
CA ALA A 134 -20.19 -22.90 -6.24
C ALA A 134 -20.87 -24.21 -6.69
N ILE A 135 -20.45 -25.37 -6.17
CA ILE A 135 -21.11 -26.65 -6.45
C ILE A 135 -22.59 -26.63 -6.04
N LYS A 136 -22.93 -26.01 -4.91
CA LYS A 136 -24.32 -25.95 -4.42
C LYS A 136 -25.26 -25.19 -5.37
N LEU A 137 -24.74 -24.33 -6.22
CA LEU A 137 -25.52 -23.60 -7.23
C LEU A 137 -25.74 -24.40 -8.52
N LEU A 138 -25.05 -25.53 -8.69
CA LEU A 138 -25.22 -26.37 -9.86
C LEU A 138 -26.55 -27.14 -9.79
N PRO A 139 -27.26 -27.31 -10.92
CA PRO A 139 -28.55 -28.01 -10.95
C PRO A 139 -28.43 -29.54 -10.84
N TYR A 140 -27.25 -30.06 -10.50
CA TYR A 140 -26.93 -31.48 -10.43
C TYR A 140 -25.86 -31.75 -9.38
N ALA A 141 -25.84 -32.97 -8.84
CA ALA A 141 -24.83 -33.37 -7.87
C ALA A 141 -23.47 -33.61 -8.54
N VAL A 142 -22.41 -33.11 -7.91
CA VAL A 142 -21.01 -33.32 -8.32
C VAL A 142 -20.30 -34.13 -7.23
N PRO A 143 -20.37 -35.48 -7.27
CA PRO A 143 -19.69 -36.31 -6.28
C PRO A 143 -18.17 -36.18 -6.46
N HIS A 144 -17.47 -35.79 -5.40
CA HIS A 144 -16.04 -35.52 -5.44
C HIS A 144 -15.33 -36.00 -4.18
N GLU A 145 -14.02 -36.16 -4.29
CA GLU A 145 -13.10 -36.39 -3.18
C GLU A 145 -11.86 -35.49 -3.36
N PHE A 146 -11.33 -34.98 -2.25
CA PHE A 146 -10.13 -34.16 -2.27
C PHE A 146 -8.90 -35.03 -2.03
N LEU A 147 -7.91 -34.90 -2.91
CA LEU A 147 -6.64 -35.59 -2.85
C LEU A 147 -5.51 -34.56 -2.70
N LEU A 148 -4.71 -34.74 -1.68
CA LEU A 148 -3.61 -33.83 -1.36
C LEU A 148 -2.42 -34.04 -2.29
N PHE A 149 -1.80 -32.94 -2.71
CA PHE A 149 -0.59 -32.93 -3.52
C PHE A 149 0.54 -32.17 -2.83
N GLY A 150 1.67 -32.85 -2.64
CA GLY A 150 2.84 -32.31 -1.94
C GLY A 150 3.24 -33.18 -0.74
N ASP A 151 4.43 -32.92 -0.21
CA ASP A 151 5.02 -33.68 0.90
C ASP A 151 4.55 -33.21 2.29
N GLY A 152 3.83 -32.07 2.37
CA GLY A 152 3.43 -31.46 3.64
C GLY A 152 4.58 -30.84 4.43
N HIS A 153 5.78 -30.78 3.85
CA HIS A 153 6.98 -30.19 4.46
C HIS A 153 7.48 -28.94 3.72
N LYS A 154 7.20 -28.85 2.41
CA LYS A 154 7.49 -27.69 1.57
C LYS A 154 6.25 -27.31 0.76
N ASN A 155 6.20 -26.05 0.29
CA ASN A 155 5.13 -25.66 -0.62
C ASN A 155 5.30 -26.40 -1.96
N PRO A 156 4.24 -27.03 -2.50
CA PRO A 156 4.33 -27.80 -3.73
C PRO A 156 4.49 -26.90 -4.96
N SER A 157 4.99 -27.46 -6.06
CA SER A 157 4.99 -26.80 -7.37
C SER A 157 3.58 -26.80 -7.95
N TYR A 158 2.98 -25.62 -8.08
CA TYR A 158 1.64 -25.46 -8.64
C TYR A 158 1.58 -25.81 -10.13
N THR A 159 2.68 -25.65 -10.86
CA THR A 159 2.76 -26.05 -12.27
C THR A 159 2.72 -27.58 -12.40
N GLU A 160 3.39 -28.32 -11.51
CA GLU A 160 3.33 -29.78 -11.47
C GLU A 160 1.93 -30.26 -11.05
N LEU A 161 1.33 -29.64 -10.03
CA LEU A 161 -0.04 -29.93 -9.59
C LEU A 161 -1.04 -29.85 -10.76
N VAL A 162 -0.99 -28.77 -11.53
CA VAL A 162 -1.87 -28.60 -12.70
C VAL A 162 -1.55 -29.62 -13.81
N SER A 163 -0.27 -29.98 -13.99
CA SER A 163 0.13 -30.98 -14.97
C SER A 163 -0.43 -32.39 -14.68
N MET A 164 -0.79 -32.68 -13.42
CA MET A 164 -1.41 -33.95 -13.03
C MET A 164 -2.80 -34.15 -13.63
N ILE A 165 -3.49 -33.07 -14.03
CA ILE A 165 -4.74 -33.15 -14.81
C ILE A 165 -4.48 -33.80 -16.17
N ARG A 166 -3.40 -33.38 -16.87
CA ARG A 166 -3.01 -33.94 -18.17
C ARG A 166 -2.66 -35.43 -18.08
N SER A 167 -2.12 -35.85 -16.95
CA SER A 167 -1.75 -37.24 -16.68
C SER A 167 -2.91 -38.11 -16.20
N ASN A 168 -4.16 -37.60 -16.20
CA ASN A 168 -5.35 -38.28 -15.69
C ASN A 168 -5.23 -38.78 -14.23
N VAL A 169 -4.38 -38.14 -13.43
CA VAL A 169 -4.26 -38.42 -11.98
C VAL A 169 -5.38 -37.68 -11.24
N PHE A 170 -5.59 -36.42 -11.58
CA PHE A 170 -6.70 -35.61 -11.07
C PHE A 170 -7.68 -35.26 -12.19
N ASP A 171 -8.96 -35.21 -11.85
CA ASP A 171 -10.03 -34.82 -12.78
C ASP A 171 -10.32 -33.31 -12.72
N ALA A 172 -9.85 -32.64 -11.65
CA ALA A 172 -9.82 -31.19 -11.49
C ALA A 172 -8.79 -30.81 -10.42
N VAL A 173 -8.37 -29.55 -10.36
CA VAL A 173 -7.55 -29.00 -9.28
C VAL A 173 -8.23 -27.80 -8.67
N VAL A 174 -8.34 -27.80 -7.34
CA VAL A 174 -8.97 -26.75 -6.54
C VAL A 174 -7.97 -26.25 -5.51
N GLY A 175 -7.86 -24.93 -5.40
CA GLY A 175 -6.91 -24.26 -4.53
C GLY A 175 -6.60 -22.88 -5.08
N ASP A 176 -5.62 -22.24 -4.46
CA ASP A 176 -5.04 -20.94 -4.80
C ASP A 176 -4.17 -20.99 -6.08
N ILE A 177 -4.77 -21.48 -7.17
CA ILE A 177 -4.08 -21.65 -8.45
C ILE A 177 -4.16 -20.35 -9.26
N ALA A 178 -3.04 -19.63 -9.34
CA ALA A 178 -2.90 -18.50 -10.26
C ALA A 178 -3.11 -18.90 -11.73
N ILE A 179 -4.00 -18.16 -12.40
CA ILE A 179 -4.27 -18.27 -13.84
C ILE A 179 -3.12 -17.59 -14.59
N VAL A 180 -2.23 -18.40 -15.16
CA VAL A 180 -1.05 -17.94 -15.91
C VAL A 180 -0.94 -18.63 -17.26
N THR A 181 -0.32 -17.95 -18.23
CA THR A 181 -0.22 -18.39 -19.63
C THR A 181 0.37 -19.80 -19.79
N ASN A 182 1.35 -20.18 -18.97
CA ASN A 182 1.94 -21.52 -19.05
C ASN A 182 0.94 -22.63 -18.65
N ARG A 183 0.06 -22.35 -17.69
CA ARG A 183 -0.95 -23.30 -17.20
C ARG A 183 -2.18 -23.32 -18.12
N THR A 184 -2.62 -22.17 -18.62
CA THR A 184 -3.77 -22.08 -19.55
C THR A 184 -3.50 -22.74 -20.90
N LYS A 185 -2.24 -23.06 -21.24
CA LYS A 185 -1.91 -23.88 -22.42
C LYS A 185 -2.35 -25.33 -22.26
N ILE A 186 -2.29 -25.89 -21.04
CA ILE A 186 -2.50 -27.31 -20.77
C ILE A 186 -3.88 -27.65 -20.16
N VAL A 187 -4.54 -26.68 -19.53
CA VAL A 187 -5.83 -26.86 -18.86
C VAL A 187 -6.74 -25.65 -19.08
N ASP A 188 -8.03 -25.82 -18.85
CA ASP A 188 -8.99 -24.72 -18.80
C ASP A 188 -9.24 -24.29 -17.35
N PHE A 189 -9.39 -22.98 -17.15
CA PHE A 189 -9.67 -22.40 -15.85
C PHE A 189 -11.09 -21.88 -15.79
N THR A 190 -11.64 -21.81 -14.58
CA THR A 190 -12.84 -21.04 -14.33
C THR A 190 -12.58 -19.54 -14.44
N GLN A 191 -13.65 -18.74 -14.44
CA GLN A 191 -13.56 -17.33 -14.08
C GLN A 191 -12.85 -17.17 -12.72
N PRO A 192 -12.02 -16.12 -12.56
CA PRO A 192 -11.29 -15.91 -11.32
C PRO A 192 -12.25 -15.58 -10.17
N TYR A 193 -12.03 -16.19 -9.01
CA TYR A 193 -12.86 -15.95 -7.81
C TYR A 193 -12.18 -15.01 -6.81
N ILE A 194 -10.94 -14.59 -7.05
CA ILE A 194 -10.23 -13.59 -6.26
C ILE A 194 -9.14 -12.95 -7.13
N ASP A 195 -8.90 -11.65 -6.95
CA ASP A 195 -7.78 -10.92 -7.54
C ASP A 195 -6.49 -11.24 -6.77
N SER A 196 -5.46 -11.70 -7.48
CA SER A 196 -4.23 -12.24 -6.89
C SER A 196 -2.97 -11.75 -7.60
N GLY A 197 -2.98 -10.52 -8.11
CA GLY A 197 -1.75 -9.98 -8.69
C GLY A 197 -0.65 -9.72 -7.67
N LEU A 198 0.54 -9.49 -8.21
CA LEU A 198 1.77 -9.34 -7.46
C LEU A 198 1.89 -7.92 -6.89
N VAL A 199 2.35 -7.86 -5.65
CA VAL A 199 2.63 -6.62 -4.91
C VAL A 199 4.04 -6.69 -4.31
N VAL A 200 4.59 -5.52 -3.98
CA VAL A 200 5.93 -5.40 -3.40
C VAL A 200 5.81 -5.07 -1.91
N VAL A 201 6.52 -5.81 -1.06
CA VAL A 201 6.53 -5.63 0.39
C VAL A 201 7.92 -5.22 0.87
N VAL A 202 7.96 -4.18 1.70
CA VAL A 202 9.21 -3.61 2.24
C VAL A 202 9.08 -3.34 3.76
N PRO A 203 10.20 -3.31 4.51
CA PRO A 203 10.19 -2.90 5.90
C PRO A 203 9.92 -1.41 6.06
N VAL A 204 9.11 -1.05 7.05
CA VAL A 204 8.85 0.34 7.44
C VAL A 204 10.11 0.88 8.12
N ARG A 205 10.83 1.79 7.46
CA ARG A 205 11.95 2.50 8.08
C ARG A 205 11.42 3.66 8.93
N LYS A 206 11.38 3.48 10.25
CA LYS A 206 11.19 4.60 11.18
C LYS A 206 12.49 5.40 11.20
N LEU A 207 12.52 6.57 10.57
CA LEU A 207 13.63 7.51 10.72
C LEU A 207 13.73 7.88 12.22
N HIS A 208 14.89 7.64 12.82
CA HIS A 208 15.12 8.05 14.20
C HIS A 208 14.87 9.55 14.33
N SER A 209 14.05 9.90 15.32
CA SER A 209 13.76 11.27 15.70
C SER A 209 15.07 11.95 16.12
N ASN A 210 15.55 12.88 15.29
CA ASN A 210 16.77 13.64 15.57
C ASN A 210 16.44 14.83 16.48
N ALA A 211 17.12 14.96 17.63
CA ALA A 211 16.95 16.08 18.57
C ALA A 211 17.21 17.47 17.98
N TRP A 212 17.89 17.53 16.83
CA TRP A 212 18.24 18.74 16.07
C TRP A 212 17.40 18.92 14.80
N ALA A 213 16.24 18.24 14.71
CA ALA A 213 15.37 18.31 13.53
C ALA A 213 14.96 19.75 13.17
N PHE A 214 14.87 20.65 14.15
CA PHE A 214 14.54 22.07 13.94
C PHE A 214 15.59 22.86 13.12
N LEU A 215 16.83 22.39 12.99
CA LEU A 215 17.85 23.04 12.14
C LEU A 215 17.80 22.58 10.68
N ARG A 216 17.11 21.48 10.37
CA ARG A 216 17.04 20.89 9.03
C ARG A 216 16.32 21.72 7.95
N PRO A 217 15.31 22.56 8.25
CA PRO A 217 14.58 23.30 7.21
C PRO A 217 15.47 24.22 6.36
N PHE A 218 16.58 24.73 6.91
CA PHE A 218 17.51 25.59 6.20
C PHE A 218 18.92 25.01 6.18
N THR A 219 19.63 25.23 5.08
CA THR A 219 21.05 24.88 4.97
C THR A 219 21.89 25.79 5.87
N PRO A 220 23.09 25.35 6.31
CA PRO A 220 24.00 26.20 7.09
C PRO A 220 24.33 27.52 6.38
N LEU A 221 24.37 27.51 5.04
CA LEU A 221 24.55 28.71 4.23
C LEU A 221 23.39 29.69 4.39
N MET A 222 22.14 29.20 4.32
CA MET A 222 20.95 30.04 4.52
C MET A 222 20.94 30.66 5.92
N TRP A 223 21.24 29.89 6.96
CA TRP A 223 21.40 30.43 8.32
C TRP A 223 22.45 31.54 8.40
N GLY A 224 23.61 31.36 7.75
CA GLY A 224 24.68 32.35 7.71
C GLY A 224 24.30 33.62 6.95
N VAL A 225 23.69 33.50 5.77
CA VAL A 225 23.24 34.64 4.95
C VAL A 225 22.16 35.43 5.68
N THR A 226 21.15 34.75 6.25
CA THR A 226 20.10 35.39 7.04
C THR A 226 20.70 36.16 8.23
N ALA A 227 21.61 35.54 9.00
CA ALA A 227 22.29 36.22 10.10
C ALA A 227 23.11 37.44 9.65
N ALA A 228 23.79 37.37 8.51
CA ALA A 228 24.54 38.50 7.96
C ALA A 228 23.61 39.66 7.57
N PHE A 229 22.49 39.37 6.89
CA PHE A 229 21.51 40.39 6.51
C PHE A 229 20.81 41.03 7.72
N PHE A 230 20.58 40.29 8.80
CA PHE A 230 20.10 40.86 10.07
C PHE A 230 21.06 41.94 10.60
N LEU A 231 22.36 41.67 10.59
CA LEU A 231 23.37 42.63 11.06
C LEU A 231 23.50 43.85 10.14
N THR A 232 23.43 43.66 8.82
CA THR A 232 23.53 44.77 7.87
C THR A 232 22.33 45.70 7.96
N VAL A 233 21.11 45.17 8.00
CA VAL A 233 19.89 45.98 8.12
C VAL A 233 19.84 46.70 9.48
N GLY A 234 20.21 46.01 10.57
CA GLY A 234 20.36 46.63 11.88
C GLY A 234 21.33 47.82 11.87
N THR A 235 22.45 47.67 11.17
CA THR A 235 23.44 48.74 11.00
C THR A 235 22.89 49.90 10.16
N VAL A 236 22.18 49.61 9.07
CA VAL A 236 21.56 50.63 8.21
C VAL A 236 20.51 51.43 8.95
N VAL A 237 19.61 50.76 9.69
CA VAL A 237 18.59 51.43 10.51
C VAL A 237 19.26 52.25 11.60
N TRP A 238 20.30 51.71 12.24
CA TRP A 238 21.10 52.47 13.21
C TRP A 238 21.67 53.75 12.59
N ILE A 239 22.30 53.71 11.41
CA ILE A 239 22.83 54.92 10.76
C ILE A 239 21.72 55.97 10.52
N LEU A 240 20.54 55.52 10.07
CA LEU A 240 19.42 56.41 9.72
C LEU A 240 18.73 57.00 10.95
N GLU A 241 18.62 56.24 12.04
CA GLU A 241 17.95 56.66 13.28
C GLU A 241 18.90 57.33 14.26
N HIS A 242 20.22 57.08 14.19
CA HIS A 242 21.22 57.60 15.13
C HIS A 242 21.24 59.12 15.25
N ARG A 243 20.90 59.82 14.16
CA ARG A 243 20.87 61.30 14.16
C ARG A 243 19.59 61.87 14.80
N ILE A 244 18.49 61.13 14.80
CA ILE A 244 17.13 61.63 15.06
C ILE A 244 16.57 61.07 16.37
N ASN A 245 16.87 59.81 16.70
CA ASN A 245 16.31 59.10 17.83
C ASN A 245 17.32 59.01 18.99
N ASP A 246 16.94 59.54 20.16
CA ASP A 246 17.76 59.53 21.36
C ASP A 246 17.90 58.12 21.98
N GLU A 247 17.03 57.16 21.65
CA GLU A 247 17.14 55.76 22.11
C GLU A 247 18.36 55.04 21.51
N PHE A 248 18.78 55.45 20.31
CA PHE A 248 19.97 54.93 19.62
C PHE A 248 21.27 55.66 20.02
N ARG A 249 21.21 56.54 21.03
CA ARG A 249 22.37 57.27 21.58
C ARG A 249 22.86 56.63 22.89
N GLY A 250 24.19 56.63 23.07
CA GLY A 250 24.83 56.08 24.27
C GLY A 250 26.31 55.76 24.05
N PRO A 251 27.00 55.23 25.08
CA PRO A 251 28.38 54.75 24.93
C PRO A 251 28.44 53.60 23.90
N PRO A 252 29.57 53.40 23.19
CA PRO A 252 29.66 52.49 22.04
C PRO A 252 29.25 51.04 22.36
N LYS A 253 29.48 50.60 23.61
CA LYS A 253 29.02 49.28 24.09
C LYS A 253 27.51 49.15 24.17
N LYS A 254 26.80 50.21 24.57
CA LYS A 254 25.32 50.22 24.65
C LYS A 254 24.72 50.24 23.23
N GLN A 255 25.34 50.97 22.30
CA GLN A 255 24.89 51.06 20.91
C GLN A 255 24.96 49.73 20.17
N LEU A 256 26.06 48.98 20.33
CA LEU A 256 26.20 47.66 19.72
C LEU A 256 25.16 46.66 20.27
N VAL A 257 24.84 46.76 21.57
CA VAL A 257 23.75 45.98 22.18
C VAL A 257 22.38 46.39 21.62
N THR A 258 22.11 47.69 21.46
CA THR A 258 20.86 48.18 20.86
C THR A 258 20.71 47.70 19.41
N ILE A 259 21.78 47.74 18.58
CA ILE A 259 21.75 47.24 17.20
C ILE A 259 21.41 45.75 17.16
N LEU A 260 22.12 44.93 17.96
CA LEU A 260 21.91 43.49 18.00
C LEU A 260 20.51 43.14 18.53
N TRP A 261 20.07 43.83 19.58
CA TRP A 261 18.76 43.62 20.19
C TRP A 261 17.63 44.03 19.25
N PHE A 262 17.70 45.22 18.65
CA PHE A 262 16.73 45.70 17.67
C PHE A 262 16.63 44.73 16.47
N SER A 263 17.77 44.34 15.90
CA SER A 263 17.80 43.40 14.76
C SER A 263 17.15 42.07 15.10
N PHE A 264 17.43 41.52 16.29
CA PHE A 264 16.83 40.26 16.74
C PHE A 264 15.34 40.40 17.06
N SER A 265 14.92 41.53 17.63
CA SER A 265 13.52 41.80 17.99
C SER A 265 12.61 41.91 16.76
N THR A 266 13.12 42.44 15.64
CA THR A 266 12.38 42.49 14.35
C THR A 266 12.05 41.11 13.79
N MET A 267 12.86 40.08 14.07
CA MET A 267 12.64 38.70 13.60
C MET A 267 11.36 38.07 14.16
N PHE A 268 11.02 38.40 15.40
CA PHE A 268 9.89 37.85 16.15
C PHE A 268 8.68 38.79 16.22
N PHE A 269 8.64 39.82 15.37
CA PHE A 269 7.62 40.88 15.39
C PHE A 269 7.49 41.65 16.72
N ALA A 270 8.49 41.55 17.60
CA ALA A 270 8.52 42.29 18.85
C ALA A 270 9.09 43.70 18.62
N HIS A 271 8.28 44.63 18.10
CA HIS A 271 8.72 46.02 17.95
C HIS A 271 8.69 46.72 19.30
N ARG A 272 9.87 47.08 19.80
CA ARG A 272 10.01 47.86 21.04
C ARG A 272 10.38 49.33 20.80
N GLU A 273 11.04 49.62 19.69
CA GLU A 273 11.59 50.94 19.37
C GLU A 273 10.91 51.45 18.09
N ASP A 274 10.31 52.63 18.16
CA ASP A 274 9.64 53.26 17.02
C ASP A 274 10.66 53.93 16.10
N ALA A 275 10.69 53.54 14.82
CA ALA A 275 11.49 54.24 13.81
C ALA A 275 10.90 55.65 13.57
N MET A 276 11.70 56.69 13.77
CA MET A 276 11.26 58.09 13.59
C MET A 276 11.55 58.60 12.18
N SER A 277 12.55 58.05 11.49
CA SER A 277 12.94 58.44 10.14
C SER A 277 12.02 57.85 9.08
N THR A 278 11.62 58.66 8.08
CA THR A 278 10.83 58.18 6.93
C THR A 278 11.60 57.16 6.09
N LEU A 279 12.91 57.35 5.90
CA LEU A 279 13.78 56.39 5.22
C LEU A 279 13.99 55.12 6.05
N GLY A 280 14.13 55.26 7.37
CA GLY A 280 14.21 54.12 8.30
C GLY A 280 12.96 53.26 8.25
N ARG A 281 11.78 53.87 8.23
CA ARG A 281 10.48 53.18 8.07
C ARG A 281 10.38 52.43 6.74
N MET A 282 10.81 53.02 5.63
CA MET A 282 10.79 52.35 4.32
C MET A 282 11.68 51.10 4.30
N VAL A 283 12.90 51.21 4.83
CA VAL A 283 13.83 50.07 4.94
C VAL A 283 13.25 48.99 5.86
N LEU A 284 12.66 49.39 7.00
CA LEU A 284 12.05 48.48 7.97
C LEU A 284 10.84 47.74 7.38
N ILE A 285 9.95 48.41 6.64
CA ILE A 285 8.80 47.76 5.98
C ILE A 285 9.26 46.68 5.00
N ILE A 286 10.25 46.98 4.16
CA ILE A 286 10.81 46.01 3.22
C ILE A 286 11.45 44.84 3.98
N TRP A 287 12.18 45.13 5.06
CA TRP A 287 12.79 44.11 5.90
C TRP A 287 11.77 43.19 6.57
N LEU A 288 10.68 43.74 7.12
CA LEU A 288 9.61 42.93 7.72
C LEU A 288 8.94 42.03 6.70
N PHE A 289 8.79 42.47 5.46
CA PHE A 289 8.29 41.62 4.38
C PHE A 289 9.24 40.43 4.11
N VAL A 290 10.55 40.67 4.09
CA VAL A 290 11.56 39.60 3.94
C VAL A 290 11.51 38.63 5.12
N VAL A 291 11.49 39.13 6.36
CA VAL A 291 11.38 38.31 7.57
C VAL A 291 10.10 37.46 7.57
N LEU A 292 8.98 38.03 7.14
CA LEU A 292 7.71 37.30 7.00
C LEU A 292 7.83 36.13 6.03
N ILE A 293 8.45 36.32 4.86
CA ILE A 293 8.68 35.26 3.88
C ILE A 293 9.60 34.18 4.46
N VAL A 294 10.69 34.56 5.12
CA VAL A 294 11.64 33.61 5.73
C VAL A 294 10.96 32.76 6.81
N ASN A 295 10.18 33.38 7.72
CA ASN A 295 9.45 32.67 8.77
C ASN A 295 8.36 31.75 8.20
N SER A 296 7.64 32.20 7.17
CA SER A 296 6.63 31.40 6.47
C SER A 296 7.27 30.19 5.78
N SER A 297 8.38 30.39 5.06
CA SER A 297 9.13 29.33 4.38
C SER A 297 9.73 28.31 5.35
N TYR A 298 10.25 28.77 6.49
CA TYR A 298 10.73 27.89 7.56
C TYR A 298 9.61 26.98 8.06
N THR A 299 8.44 27.56 8.36
CA THR A 299 7.28 26.81 8.87
C THR A 299 6.78 25.81 7.82
N ALA A 300 6.66 26.22 6.55
CA ALA A 300 6.24 25.34 5.46
C ALA A 300 7.23 24.19 5.18
N SER A 301 8.54 24.47 5.28
CA SER A 301 9.57 23.45 5.08
C SER A 301 9.62 22.47 6.24
N LEU A 302 9.48 22.95 7.48
CA LEU A 302 9.41 22.11 8.66
C LEU A 302 8.18 21.18 8.63
N THR A 303 7.01 21.71 8.26
CA THR A 303 5.79 20.90 8.12
C THR A 303 5.92 19.87 6.98
N SER A 304 6.48 20.25 5.83
CA SER A 304 6.74 19.32 4.72
C SER A 304 7.70 18.19 5.10
N ILE A 305 8.76 18.50 5.87
CA ILE A 305 9.69 17.47 6.34
C ILE A 305 8.99 16.51 7.31
N LEU A 306 8.15 17.03 8.21
CA LEU A 306 7.40 16.20 9.15
C LEU A 306 6.35 15.31 8.47
N THR A 307 5.75 15.75 7.36
CA THR A 307 4.81 14.93 6.59
C THR A 307 5.50 13.89 5.71
N VAL A 308 6.63 14.22 5.07
CA VAL A 308 7.35 13.30 4.17
C VAL A 308 8.10 12.19 4.93
N GLN A 309 8.59 12.47 6.15
CA GLN A 309 9.27 11.46 6.98
C GLN A 309 8.38 10.27 7.37
N GLN A 310 7.07 10.36 7.16
CA GLN A 310 6.13 9.25 7.41
C GLN A 310 6.01 8.27 6.22
N LEU A 311 6.61 8.55 5.06
CA LEU A 311 6.37 7.78 3.81
C LEU A 311 7.64 7.32 3.06
N SER A 312 8.85 7.60 3.54
CA SER A 312 10.06 7.32 2.76
C SER A 312 10.56 5.88 2.92
N SER A 313 10.12 4.99 2.03
CA SER A 313 10.84 3.76 1.73
C SER A 313 11.80 4.00 0.55
N THR A 314 12.94 3.32 0.49
CA THR A 314 13.90 3.46 -0.63
C THR A 314 13.36 2.85 -1.92
N ILE A 315 12.41 1.91 -1.81
CA ILE A 315 11.80 1.17 -2.91
C ILE A 315 10.34 1.59 -2.98
N ASN A 316 9.97 2.37 -4.00
CA ASN A 316 8.60 2.89 -4.14
C ASN A 316 7.67 1.95 -4.93
N GLY A 317 8.21 0.87 -5.50
CA GLY A 317 7.45 -0.10 -6.29
C GLY A 317 8.35 -0.98 -7.14
N ILE A 318 7.76 -1.66 -8.13
CA ILE A 318 8.45 -2.62 -8.99
C ILE A 318 9.52 -1.96 -9.89
N GLU A 319 9.28 -0.75 -10.39
CA GLU A 319 10.23 -0.03 -11.25
C GLU A 319 11.57 0.25 -10.53
N SER A 320 11.50 0.57 -9.23
CA SER A 320 12.69 0.77 -8.41
C SER A 320 13.49 -0.52 -8.26
N LEU A 321 12.83 -1.68 -8.15
CA LEU A 321 13.47 -2.99 -8.04
C LEU A 321 14.12 -3.45 -9.35
N ILE A 322 13.50 -3.13 -10.49
CA ILE A 322 14.06 -3.43 -11.82
C ILE A 322 15.36 -2.64 -12.02
N THR A 323 15.36 -1.37 -11.62
CA THR A 323 16.50 -0.47 -11.80
C THR A 323 17.61 -0.71 -10.76
N SER A 324 17.26 -1.14 -9.54
CA SER A 324 18.25 -1.44 -8.50
C SER A 324 18.88 -2.81 -8.70
N ASN A 325 20.01 -3.06 -8.01
CA ASN A 325 20.68 -4.37 -7.95
C ASN A 325 20.37 -5.14 -6.67
N ASP A 326 19.32 -4.73 -5.95
CA ASP A 326 19.01 -5.30 -4.65
C ASP A 326 18.43 -6.73 -4.77
N PRO A 327 18.66 -7.60 -3.76
CA PRO A 327 18.07 -8.94 -3.70
C PRO A 327 16.56 -8.87 -3.42
N ILE A 328 15.80 -9.73 -4.11
CA ILE A 328 14.33 -9.79 -4.10
C ILE A 328 13.90 -11.16 -3.61
N GLY A 329 13.06 -11.19 -2.56
CA GLY A 329 12.44 -12.42 -2.07
C GLY A 329 11.18 -12.78 -2.85
N PHE A 330 10.91 -14.07 -3.05
CA PHE A 330 9.66 -14.57 -3.65
C PHE A 330 9.23 -15.89 -3.01
N GLN A 331 7.97 -16.28 -3.19
CA GLN A 331 7.45 -17.54 -2.65
C GLN A 331 7.94 -18.78 -3.40
N VAL A 332 8.43 -19.79 -2.68
CA VAL A 332 8.75 -21.11 -3.25
C VAL A 332 7.50 -21.72 -3.90
N GLY A 333 7.63 -22.14 -5.17
CA GLY A 333 6.54 -22.78 -5.93
C GLY A 333 5.56 -21.80 -6.60
N SER A 334 5.76 -20.49 -6.42
CA SER A 334 4.96 -19.44 -7.07
C SER A 334 5.41 -19.19 -8.51
N PHE A 335 4.49 -18.64 -9.31
CA PHE A 335 4.80 -18.17 -10.66
C PHE A 335 5.64 -16.87 -10.66
N ALA A 336 5.74 -16.18 -9.52
CA ALA A 336 6.47 -14.93 -9.36
C ALA A 336 7.94 -15.04 -9.79
N GLU A 337 8.59 -16.19 -9.55
CA GLU A 337 9.98 -16.43 -9.97
C GLU A 337 10.16 -16.28 -11.48
N ASN A 338 9.36 -17.03 -12.24
CA ASN A 338 9.43 -17.01 -13.70
C ASN A 338 8.99 -15.65 -14.25
N TYR A 339 7.98 -15.00 -13.64
CA TYR A 339 7.56 -13.68 -14.07
C TYR A 339 8.66 -12.62 -13.86
N LEU A 340 9.30 -12.59 -12.69
CA LEU A 340 10.41 -11.67 -12.41
C LEU A 340 11.60 -11.90 -13.35
N HIS A 341 11.91 -13.16 -13.65
CA HIS A 341 13.05 -13.51 -14.48
C HIS A 341 12.80 -13.33 -15.99
N GLU A 342 11.69 -13.85 -16.51
CA GLU A 342 11.40 -13.93 -17.95
C GLU A 342 10.76 -12.64 -18.48
N GLU A 343 9.80 -12.06 -17.74
CA GLU A 343 9.04 -10.88 -18.19
C GLU A 343 9.72 -9.57 -17.76
N LEU A 344 10.25 -9.52 -16.53
CA LEU A 344 10.92 -8.31 -15.99
C LEU A 344 12.45 -8.33 -16.14
N ILE A 345 13.01 -9.40 -16.73
CA ILE A 345 14.45 -9.52 -17.06
C ILE A 345 15.34 -9.32 -15.82
N ILE A 346 14.89 -9.80 -14.65
CA ILE A 346 15.68 -9.76 -13.42
C ILE A 346 16.60 -10.99 -13.36
N ALA A 347 17.86 -10.78 -13.01
CA ALA A 347 18.83 -11.86 -12.89
C ALA A 347 18.43 -12.86 -11.78
N LYS A 348 18.44 -14.17 -12.07
CA LYS A 348 18.11 -15.22 -11.08
C LYS A 348 18.98 -15.15 -9.83
N SER A 349 20.22 -14.67 -9.93
CA SER A 349 21.13 -14.51 -8.79
C SER A 349 20.62 -13.52 -7.73
N ARG A 350 19.70 -12.62 -8.10
CA ARG A 350 19.06 -11.67 -7.17
C ARG A 350 17.81 -12.23 -6.51
N LEU A 351 17.26 -13.33 -7.03
CA LEU A 351 16.01 -13.91 -6.57
C LEU A 351 16.28 -14.90 -5.44
N VAL A 352 15.64 -14.67 -4.29
CA VAL A 352 15.78 -15.50 -3.10
C VAL A 352 14.46 -16.20 -2.81
N ALA A 353 14.48 -17.52 -2.86
CA ALA A 353 13.29 -18.32 -2.61
C ALA A 353 12.98 -18.40 -1.10
N LEU A 354 11.76 -18.04 -0.72
CA LEU A 354 11.30 -17.99 0.66
C LEU A 354 10.07 -18.88 0.84
N GLY A 355 10.10 -19.77 1.83
CA GLY A 355 9.08 -20.82 1.98
C GLY A 355 7.94 -20.52 2.96
N SER A 356 8.09 -19.53 3.84
CA SER A 356 7.12 -19.25 4.90
C SER A 356 6.98 -17.76 5.21
N PRO A 357 5.82 -17.33 5.76
CA PRO A 357 5.63 -15.94 6.19
C PRO A 357 6.69 -15.48 7.21
N LYS A 358 7.16 -16.39 8.07
CA LYS A 358 8.24 -16.10 9.02
C LYS A 358 9.57 -15.85 8.30
N ALA A 359 9.88 -16.65 7.28
CA ALA A 359 11.07 -16.42 6.46
C ALA A 359 11.01 -15.07 5.71
N TYR A 360 9.82 -14.58 5.35
CA TYR A 360 9.67 -13.24 4.75
C TYR A 360 10.07 -12.16 5.74
N ALA A 361 9.50 -12.23 6.95
CA ALA A 361 9.81 -11.28 8.02
C ALA A 361 11.31 -11.30 8.37
N ASP A 362 11.88 -12.50 8.58
CA ASP A 362 13.29 -12.66 8.94
C ASP A 362 14.24 -12.14 7.84
N ALA A 363 13.92 -12.39 6.56
CA ALA A 363 14.72 -11.93 5.43
C ALA A 363 14.68 -10.40 5.25
N LEU A 364 13.50 -9.79 5.44
CA LEU A 364 13.31 -8.34 5.36
C LEU A 364 13.93 -7.61 6.56
N GLU A 365 13.78 -8.13 7.78
CA GLU A 365 14.36 -7.51 8.99
C GLU A 365 15.90 -7.58 9.00
N ARG A 366 16.47 -8.69 8.53
CA ARG A 366 17.93 -8.86 8.44
C ARG A 366 18.55 -8.15 7.23
N GLY A 367 17.74 -7.61 6.32
CA GLY A 367 18.22 -7.00 5.08
C GLY A 367 18.86 -8.00 4.11
N ILE A 368 18.51 -9.29 4.21
CA ILE A 368 18.94 -10.32 3.25
C ILE A 368 18.29 -10.06 1.89
N VAL A 369 17.02 -9.64 1.92
CA VAL A 369 16.27 -9.16 0.75
C VAL A 369 15.83 -7.73 1.02
N ALA A 370 15.85 -6.88 -0.01
CA ALA A 370 15.39 -5.50 0.12
C ALA A 370 13.87 -5.39 0.03
N ALA A 371 13.25 -6.27 -0.74
CA ALA A 371 11.80 -6.41 -0.86
C ALA A 371 11.40 -7.87 -1.08
N VAL A 372 10.14 -8.19 -0.77
CA VAL A 372 9.49 -9.45 -1.14
C VAL A 372 8.39 -9.16 -2.15
N VAL A 373 8.33 -9.96 -3.21
CA VAL A 373 7.27 -9.92 -4.22
C VAL A 373 6.44 -11.18 -4.11
N ASP A 374 5.14 -11.02 -3.87
CA ASP A 374 4.19 -12.13 -3.77
C ASP A 374 2.77 -11.68 -4.12
N GLU A 375 1.85 -12.62 -4.23
CA GLU A 375 0.45 -12.39 -4.55
C GLU A 375 -0.27 -11.67 -3.40
N GLN A 376 -1.14 -10.70 -3.73
CA GLN A 376 -1.80 -9.82 -2.75
C GLN A 376 -2.54 -10.55 -1.62
N PRO A 377 -3.35 -11.60 -1.85
CA PRO A 377 -4.02 -12.31 -0.75
C PRO A 377 -3.06 -12.90 0.30
N TYR A 378 -1.86 -13.35 -0.11
CA TYR A 378 -0.83 -13.81 0.82
C TYR A 378 -0.23 -12.66 1.61
N ILE A 379 -0.02 -11.53 0.95
CA ILE A 379 0.56 -10.35 1.57
C ILE A 379 -0.42 -9.71 2.56
N ASP A 380 -1.71 -9.64 2.25
CA ASP A 380 -2.72 -9.10 3.18
C ASP A 380 -2.75 -9.91 4.48
N LEU A 381 -2.71 -11.24 4.37
CA LEU A 381 -2.64 -12.13 5.52
C LEU A 381 -1.29 -12.01 6.27
N PHE A 382 -0.18 -11.81 5.56
CA PHE A 382 1.12 -11.54 6.17
C PHE A 382 1.13 -10.21 6.95
N LEU A 383 0.64 -9.13 6.34
CA LEU A 383 0.55 -7.81 6.95
C LEU A 383 -0.39 -7.80 8.15
N SER A 384 -1.46 -8.62 8.16
CA SER A 384 -2.31 -8.80 9.35
C SER A 384 -1.55 -9.34 10.58
N LYS A 385 -0.47 -10.11 10.35
CA LYS A 385 0.36 -10.71 11.40
C LYS A 385 1.61 -9.87 11.71
N TYR A 386 2.14 -9.14 10.74
CA TYR A 386 3.42 -8.42 10.83
C TYR A 386 3.28 -6.93 10.49
N CYS A 387 3.00 -6.09 11.49
CA CYS A 387 2.77 -4.64 11.30
C CYS A 387 4.02 -3.79 11.01
N LYS A 388 5.21 -4.40 10.88
CA LYS A 388 6.47 -3.68 10.62
C LYS A 388 6.77 -3.51 9.13
N PHE A 389 5.93 -4.07 8.28
CA PHE A 389 6.09 -4.04 6.83
C PHE A 389 4.90 -3.32 6.21
N LEU A 390 5.08 -2.86 4.98
CA LEU A 390 4.02 -2.24 4.19
C LEU A 390 4.16 -2.66 2.73
N THR A 391 3.06 -2.58 1.99
CA THR A 391 3.04 -2.70 0.53
C THR A 391 3.41 -1.36 -0.12
N VAL A 392 4.24 -1.41 -1.16
CA VAL A 392 4.64 -0.22 -1.95
C VAL A 392 4.25 -0.39 -3.41
N GLY A 393 3.79 0.72 -3.99
CA GLY A 393 3.33 0.77 -5.37
C GLY A 393 2.00 0.05 -5.58
N PRO A 394 1.42 0.18 -6.79
CA PRO A 394 0.23 -0.57 -7.16
C PRO A 394 0.57 -2.03 -7.45
N GLN A 395 -0.45 -2.88 -7.38
CA GLN A 395 -0.41 -4.22 -7.96
C GLN A 395 -0.07 -4.12 -9.46
N PHE A 396 0.95 -4.85 -9.90
CA PHE A 396 1.49 -4.72 -11.27
C PHE A 396 1.12 -5.87 -12.20
N THR A 397 0.53 -6.95 -11.69
CA THR A 397 -0.07 -8.01 -12.53
C THR A 397 -1.58 -8.05 -12.35
N ARG A 398 -2.32 -8.29 -13.45
CA ARG A 398 -3.78 -8.49 -13.43
C ARG A 398 -4.08 -9.98 -13.46
N SER A 399 -3.76 -10.66 -12.37
CA SER A 399 -3.91 -12.11 -12.22
C SER A 399 -4.99 -12.43 -11.20
N GLY A 400 -5.60 -13.61 -11.31
CA GLY A 400 -6.56 -14.10 -10.33
C GLY A 400 -6.40 -15.59 -10.10
N TRP A 401 -7.01 -16.10 -9.03
CA TRP A 401 -7.10 -17.55 -8.82
C TRP A 401 -8.36 -18.12 -9.45
N GLY A 402 -8.21 -19.29 -10.06
CA GLY A 402 -9.31 -20.05 -10.65
C GLY A 402 -9.13 -21.54 -10.44
N PHE A 403 -10.22 -22.30 -10.53
CA PHE A 403 -10.16 -23.76 -10.49
C PHE A 403 -9.78 -24.30 -11.86
N ALA A 404 -8.92 -25.31 -11.89
CA ALA A 404 -8.41 -25.89 -13.12
C ALA A 404 -9.14 -27.19 -13.47
N PHE A 405 -9.50 -27.34 -14.74
CA PHE A 405 -10.19 -28.50 -15.28
C PHE A 405 -9.51 -28.97 -16.58
N PRO A 406 -9.71 -30.24 -17.00
CA PRO A 406 -9.30 -30.70 -18.31
C PRO A 406 -9.80 -29.79 -19.42
N ARG A 407 -9.05 -29.70 -20.52
CA ARG A 407 -9.47 -28.96 -21.72
C ARG A 407 -10.87 -29.40 -22.17
N ASP A 408 -11.66 -28.43 -22.58
CA ASP A 408 -13.03 -28.60 -23.07
C ASP A 408 -13.99 -29.21 -22.04
N SER A 409 -13.67 -29.13 -20.75
CA SER A 409 -14.53 -29.62 -19.68
C SER A 409 -15.79 -28.75 -19.55
N PRO A 410 -17.01 -29.33 -19.72
CA PRO A 410 -18.25 -28.58 -19.55
C PRO A 410 -18.45 -28.11 -18.10
N LEU A 411 -17.81 -28.78 -17.13
CA LEU A 411 -17.86 -28.39 -15.73
C LEU A 411 -17.16 -27.04 -15.49
N ALA A 412 -16.11 -26.72 -16.26
CA ALA A 412 -15.41 -25.44 -16.11
C ALA A 412 -16.33 -24.24 -16.42
N ILE A 413 -17.20 -24.38 -17.42
CA ILE A 413 -18.18 -23.35 -17.82
C ILE A 413 -19.28 -23.21 -16.76
N ASP A 414 -19.82 -24.34 -16.30
CA ASP A 414 -20.84 -24.38 -15.25
C ASP A 414 -20.33 -23.77 -13.95
N MET A 415 -19.12 -24.16 -13.52
CA MET A 415 -18.47 -23.61 -12.32
C MET A 415 -18.15 -22.14 -12.46
N SER A 416 -17.71 -21.69 -13.64
CA SER A 416 -17.50 -20.26 -13.91
C SER A 416 -18.79 -19.45 -13.73
N THR A 417 -19.90 -19.98 -14.22
CA THR A 417 -21.21 -19.33 -14.08
C THR A 417 -21.64 -19.28 -12.62
N ALA A 418 -21.44 -20.38 -11.88
CA ALA A 418 -21.71 -20.42 -10.44
C ALA A 418 -20.84 -19.42 -9.65
N ILE A 419 -19.55 -19.28 -9.97
CA ILE A 419 -18.65 -18.31 -9.33
C ILE A 419 -19.12 -16.88 -9.58
N LEU A 420 -19.53 -16.55 -10.81
CA LEU A 420 -20.10 -15.24 -11.13
C LEU A 420 -21.37 -14.98 -10.30
N THR A 421 -22.27 -15.97 -10.19
CA THR A 421 -23.46 -15.85 -9.34
C THR A 421 -23.11 -15.63 -7.86
N LEU A 422 -22.06 -16.28 -7.33
CA LEU A 422 -21.56 -16.03 -5.97
C LEU A 422 -20.99 -14.62 -5.79
N SER A 423 -20.39 -14.06 -6.85
CA SER A 423 -19.91 -12.68 -6.84
C SER A 423 -21.08 -11.70 -6.83
N GLU A 424 -22.10 -11.93 -7.66
CA GLU A 424 -23.27 -11.06 -7.81
C GLU A 424 -24.17 -11.04 -6.57
N ASN A 425 -24.31 -12.17 -5.87
CA ASN A 425 -25.12 -12.28 -4.67
C ASN A 425 -24.39 -11.90 -3.37
N GLY A 426 -23.08 -11.60 -3.45
CA GLY A 426 -22.25 -11.21 -2.31
C GLY A 426 -21.81 -12.34 -1.38
N GLU A 427 -22.15 -13.60 -1.65
CA GLU A 427 -21.66 -14.74 -0.86
C GLU A 427 -20.13 -14.89 -0.96
N LEU A 428 -19.56 -14.61 -2.13
CA LEU A 428 -18.11 -14.65 -2.32
C LEU A 428 -17.38 -13.67 -1.37
N GLN A 429 -17.93 -12.46 -1.19
CA GLN A 429 -17.39 -11.47 -0.25
C GLN A 429 -17.53 -11.94 1.20
N LYS A 430 -18.66 -12.57 1.58
CA LYS A 430 -18.84 -13.11 2.94
C LYS A 430 -17.82 -14.21 3.26
N ILE A 431 -17.51 -15.07 2.29
CA ILE A 431 -16.48 -16.11 2.45
C ILE A 431 -15.10 -15.45 2.54
N HIS A 432 -14.82 -14.45 1.70
CA HIS A 432 -13.59 -13.67 1.74
C HIS A 432 -13.37 -13.06 3.12
N ASP A 433 -14.35 -12.33 3.64
CA ASP A 433 -14.24 -11.64 4.93
C ASP A 433 -14.05 -12.63 6.10
N ARG A 434 -14.73 -13.78 6.06
CA ARG A 434 -14.59 -14.82 7.08
C ARG A 434 -13.15 -15.33 7.22
N TRP A 435 -12.45 -15.49 6.09
CA TRP A 435 -11.11 -16.07 6.06
C TRP A 435 -10.01 -15.02 6.14
N LEU A 436 -10.19 -13.87 5.46
CA LEU A 436 -9.13 -12.91 5.18
C LEU A 436 -9.27 -11.58 5.91
N ASN A 437 -10.45 -11.23 6.43
CA ASN A 437 -10.66 -10.01 7.22
C ASN A 437 -10.24 -10.21 8.69
N LYS A 438 -9.02 -10.70 8.89
CA LYS A 438 -8.36 -10.72 10.20
C LYS A 438 -7.73 -9.34 10.41
N LYS A 439 -7.97 -8.72 11.57
CA LYS A 439 -7.56 -7.35 11.93
C LYS A 439 -6.31 -6.92 11.15
N VAL A 440 -6.51 -6.18 10.06
CA VAL A 440 -5.44 -5.45 9.39
C VAL A 440 -4.78 -4.66 10.49
N CYS A 441 -3.45 -4.73 10.58
CA CYS A 441 -2.71 -3.84 11.47
C CYS A 441 -3.29 -2.46 11.23
N SER A 442 -4.03 -1.92 12.21
CA SER A 442 -4.40 -0.53 12.11
C SER A 442 -3.08 0.15 11.87
N PRO A 443 -2.93 0.94 10.79
CA PRO A 443 -1.90 1.93 10.85
C PRO A 443 -2.07 2.55 12.23
N GLN A 444 -1.00 2.67 13.00
CA GLN A 444 -1.06 3.44 14.24
C GLN A 444 -1.32 4.93 13.90
N SER A 445 -2.23 5.22 12.95
CA SER A 445 -2.84 6.47 12.54
C SER A 445 -3.89 6.93 13.55
N SER A 446 -3.56 6.77 14.83
CA SER A 446 -4.20 7.49 15.92
C SER A 446 -3.22 7.78 17.07
N GLN A 447 -1.93 7.46 16.90
CA GLN A 447 -0.84 7.95 17.76
C GLN A 447 0.31 8.61 16.97
N SER A 448 0.22 8.71 15.63
CA SER A 448 1.30 9.24 14.77
C SER A 448 1.31 10.76 14.58
N ASP A 449 0.28 11.49 15.05
CA ASP A 449 0.19 12.94 14.86
C ASP A 449 0.76 13.73 16.05
N GLN A 450 1.29 13.04 17.07
CA GLN A 450 1.91 13.71 18.21
C GLN A 450 3.40 13.93 17.96
N LEU A 451 3.83 15.20 18.06
CA LEU A 451 5.24 15.57 18.04
C LEU A 451 5.92 14.97 19.28
N HIS A 452 6.73 13.94 19.08
CA HIS A 452 7.48 13.33 20.16
C HIS A 452 8.58 14.26 20.69
N LEU A 453 8.81 14.22 22.01
CA LEU A 453 9.88 14.96 22.69
C LEU A 453 11.26 14.71 22.07
N GLY A 454 11.48 13.52 21.50
CA GLY A 454 12.73 13.16 20.80
C GLY A 454 13.13 14.15 19.71
N SER A 455 12.18 14.79 19.02
CA SER A 455 12.47 15.68 17.88
C SER A 455 12.86 17.09 18.31
N PHE A 456 12.54 17.48 19.56
CA PHE A 456 12.65 18.86 20.04
C PHE A 456 13.36 19.02 21.39
N TRP A 457 13.83 17.93 22.01
CA TRP A 457 14.54 18.02 23.30
C TRP A 457 15.78 18.92 23.24
N GLY A 458 16.44 19.04 22.08
CA GLY A 458 17.55 19.99 21.88
C GLY A 458 17.17 21.45 22.12
N LEU A 459 15.96 21.88 21.74
CA LEU A 459 15.48 23.25 22.01
C LEU A 459 15.30 23.50 23.52
N PHE A 460 14.70 22.53 24.21
CA PHE A 460 14.53 22.61 25.67
C PHE A 460 15.88 22.63 26.40
N LEU A 461 16.87 21.88 25.90
CA LEU A 461 18.21 21.89 26.44
C LEU A 461 18.89 23.26 26.27
N ILE A 462 18.80 23.88 25.08
CA ILE A 462 19.36 25.22 24.84
C ILE A 462 18.73 26.24 25.79
N CYS A 463 17.40 26.21 25.94
CA CYS A 463 16.68 27.10 26.85
C CYS A 463 17.10 26.88 28.31
N GLY A 464 17.17 25.62 28.76
CA GLY A 464 17.58 25.26 30.12
C GLY A 464 19.00 25.73 30.44
N VAL A 465 19.96 25.52 29.51
CA VAL A 465 21.34 25.99 29.67
C VAL A 465 21.40 27.52 29.71
N ALA A 466 20.68 28.22 28.83
CA ALA A 466 20.65 29.68 28.83
C ALA A 466 20.12 30.25 30.16
N CYS A 467 19.02 29.69 30.68
CA CYS A 467 18.47 30.07 31.98
C CYS A 467 19.46 29.83 33.13
N LEU A 468 20.13 28.66 33.13
CA LEU A 468 21.11 28.32 34.16
C LEU A 468 22.31 29.27 34.12
N VAL A 469 22.86 29.55 32.93
CA VAL A 469 23.96 30.50 32.76
C VAL A 469 23.55 31.90 33.21
N ALA A 470 22.36 32.38 32.84
CA ALA A 470 21.86 33.68 33.27
C ALA A 470 21.75 33.77 34.80
N LEU A 471 21.21 32.73 35.45
CA LEU A 471 21.12 32.66 36.92
C LEU A 471 22.51 32.61 37.58
N LEU A 472 23.45 31.84 37.04
CA LEU A 472 24.82 31.79 37.55
C LEU A 472 25.54 33.13 37.42
N VAL A 473 25.40 33.82 36.29
CA VAL A 473 25.99 35.14 36.07
C VAL A 473 25.33 36.16 37.00
N TYR A 474 24.01 36.16 37.14
CA TYR A 474 23.30 37.03 38.07
C TYR A 474 23.75 36.79 39.51
N PHE A 475 23.77 35.53 39.95
CA PHE A 475 24.20 35.14 41.28
C PHE A 475 25.67 35.53 41.54
N TRP A 476 26.55 35.34 40.56
CA TRP A 476 27.95 35.75 40.65
C TRP A 476 28.10 37.27 40.75
N LEU A 477 27.34 38.04 39.96
CA LEU A 477 27.34 39.51 40.04
C LEU A 477 26.80 40.01 41.38
N VAL A 478 25.73 39.40 41.89
CA VAL A 478 25.15 39.72 43.19
C VAL A 478 26.10 39.36 44.33
N LEU A 479 26.75 38.19 44.29
CA LEU A 479 27.79 37.81 45.26
C LEU A 479 28.97 38.77 45.25
N ARG A 480 29.43 39.17 44.05
CA ARG A 480 30.50 40.16 43.93
C ARG A 480 30.10 41.51 44.51
N LYS A 481 28.89 42.00 44.23
CA LYS A 481 28.35 43.23 44.83
C LYS A 481 28.17 43.11 46.34
N PHE A 482 27.71 41.95 46.85
CA PHE A 482 27.54 41.68 48.28
C PHE A 482 28.89 41.66 49.02
N ASN A 483 29.89 40.96 48.50
CA ASN A 483 31.24 40.94 49.07
C ASN A 483 31.92 42.32 49.01
N GLN A 484 31.60 43.14 48.02
CA GLN A 484 32.08 44.52 47.95
C GLN A 484 31.39 45.45 48.97
N TYR A 485 30.13 45.17 49.33
CA TYR A 485 29.34 45.98 50.26
C TYR A 485 29.52 45.56 51.73
N TYR A 486 29.81 44.29 51.99
CA TYR A 486 30.17 43.74 53.30
C TYR A 486 31.54 43.06 53.21
N PRO A 487 32.64 43.82 53.15
CA PRO A 487 33.96 43.24 53.35
C PRO A 487 33.98 42.59 54.74
N GLU A 488 34.56 41.39 54.86
CA GLU A 488 34.80 40.80 56.18
C GLU A 488 35.69 41.74 56.98
N THR A 489 35.10 42.46 57.94
CA THR A 489 35.88 43.10 59.00
C THR A 489 36.48 41.97 59.82
N SER A 490 37.77 41.73 59.62
CA SER A 490 38.58 40.86 60.47
C SER A 490 38.77 41.54 61.84
N GLU A 491 37.74 41.54 62.69
CA GLU A 491 37.92 41.70 64.13
C GLU A 491 37.51 40.41 64.83
N PRO A 492 38.43 39.75 65.56
CA PRO A 492 38.12 38.51 66.25
C PRO A 492 37.35 38.82 67.53
N SER A 493 36.02 38.88 67.44
CA SER A 493 35.15 38.82 68.62
C SER A 493 34.44 37.47 68.70
N ARG A 494 34.63 36.82 69.86
CA ARG A 494 34.08 35.52 70.24
C ARG A 494 32.56 35.53 70.19
N TYR A 495 31.97 35.12 69.07
CA TYR A 495 30.75 34.31 68.96
C TYR A 495 30.58 34.01 67.46
N GLY A 496 30.59 32.73 67.09
CA GLY A 496 30.60 32.31 65.69
C GLY A 496 29.44 32.94 64.91
N THR A 497 29.75 33.75 63.90
CA THR A 497 28.77 34.24 62.93
C THR A 497 28.14 33.06 62.22
N SER A 498 26.94 32.68 62.66
CA SER A 498 26.14 31.60 62.09
C SER A 498 25.90 31.86 60.60
N TYR A 499 26.22 30.88 59.75
CA TYR A 499 25.93 30.88 58.31
C TYR A 499 24.50 31.33 57.99
N SER A 500 23.55 31.03 58.88
CA SER A 500 22.15 31.48 58.81
C SER A 500 22.01 33.00 58.74
N THR A 501 22.77 33.76 59.54
CA THR A 501 22.67 35.23 59.58
C THR A 501 23.28 35.89 58.34
N ARG A 502 24.35 35.32 57.77
CA ARG A 502 24.94 35.79 56.50
C ARG A 502 24.00 35.50 55.32
N PHE A 503 23.35 34.33 55.32
CA PHE A 503 22.38 33.96 54.30
C PHE A 503 21.09 34.82 54.36
N GLN A 504 20.58 35.12 55.56
CA GLN A 504 19.45 36.04 55.74
C GLN A 504 19.77 37.46 55.25
N ARG A 505 20.98 37.97 55.50
CA ARG A 505 21.43 39.27 54.96
C ARG A 505 21.55 39.26 53.43
N PHE A 506 22.05 38.17 52.85
CA PHE A 506 22.13 38.00 51.40
C PHE A 506 20.75 37.98 50.73
N LEU A 507 19.77 37.27 51.31
CA LEU A 507 18.39 37.27 50.82
C LEU A 507 17.72 38.64 50.93
N SER A 508 17.96 39.38 52.02
CA SER A 508 17.46 40.76 52.14
C SER A 508 18.05 41.71 51.09
N PHE A 509 19.30 41.48 50.67
CA PHE A 509 19.98 42.27 49.63
C PHE A 509 19.42 41.99 48.23
N ILE A 510 19.09 40.73 47.93
CA ILE A 510 18.41 40.35 46.67
C ILE A 510 17.03 41.00 46.56
N ASN A 511 16.30 41.11 47.68
CA ASN A 511 14.97 41.74 47.71
C ASN A 511 15.01 43.28 47.65
N GLU A 512 16.17 43.92 47.80
CA GLU A 512 16.30 45.38 47.73
C GLU A 512 16.44 45.84 46.26
N LYS A 513 15.57 46.75 45.80
CA LYS A 513 15.58 47.24 44.40
C LYS A 513 16.96 47.79 44.01
N GLU A 514 17.41 47.46 42.80
CA GLU A 514 18.74 47.85 42.28
C GLU A 514 18.96 49.37 42.27
N GLU A 515 17.91 50.17 42.11
CA GLU A 515 17.97 51.63 42.19
C GLU A 515 18.33 52.15 43.59
N VAL A 516 17.85 51.47 44.64
CA VAL A 516 18.12 51.86 46.04
C VAL A 516 19.56 51.51 46.41
N THR A 517 20.05 50.35 45.98
CA THR A 517 21.44 49.92 46.17
C THR A 517 22.43 50.73 45.36
N SER A 518 22.09 51.09 44.10
CA SER A 518 22.91 51.97 43.25
C SER A 518 23.01 53.39 43.81
N ASN A 519 21.91 53.94 44.34
CA ASN A 519 21.92 55.25 45.00
C ASN A 519 22.71 55.24 46.31
N ARG A 520 22.71 54.14 47.09
CA ARG A 520 23.59 53.99 48.26
C ARG A 520 25.07 53.91 47.87
N LEU A 521 25.41 53.18 46.80
CA LEU A 521 26.77 53.11 46.24
C LEU A 521 27.30 54.49 45.81
N LYS A 522 26.47 55.28 45.12
CA LYS A 522 26.82 56.67 44.76
C LYS A 522 27.04 57.54 45.99
N ARG A 523 26.19 57.43 47.02
CA ARG A 523 26.37 58.17 48.29
C ARG A 523 27.63 57.76 49.04
N MET A 524 27.99 56.48 49.07
CA MET A 524 29.24 56.00 49.70
C MET A 524 30.50 56.46 48.97
N GLN A 525 30.50 56.48 47.63
CA GLN A 525 31.63 57.02 46.85
C GLN A 525 31.80 58.53 47.04
N ILE A 526 30.69 59.28 47.14
CA ILE A 526 30.72 60.73 47.42
C ILE A 526 31.22 60.99 48.85
N GLY A 527 30.82 60.19 49.84
CA GLY A 527 31.29 60.30 51.22
C GLY A 527 32.80 60.11 51.40
N ASN A 528 33.43 59.19 50.65
CA ASN A 528 34.88 59.00 50.70
C ASN A 528 35.67 60.11 49.98
N GLY A 529 35.04 60.88 49.07
CA GLY A 529 35.68 62.02 48.41
C GLY A 529 35.91 63.21 49.35
N TYR A 530 35.04 63.43 50.34
CA TYR A 530 35.16 64.54 51.29
C TYR A 530 36.17 64.29 52.42
N ILE A 531 36.58 63.04 52.67
CA ILE A 531 37.59 62.71 53.69
C ILE A 531 39.02 63.03 53.20
N PHE A 532 39.25 63.17 51.89
CA PHE A 532 40.57 63.43 51.32
C PHE A 532 40.94 64.93 51.16
N GLN A 533 40.03 65.88 51.43
CA GLN A 533 40.32 67.32 51.34
C GLN A 533 40.61 68.01 52.69
N GLY A 534 40.57 67.29 53.82
CA GLY A 534 40.70 67.88 55.17
C GLY A 534 42.09 67.82 55.84
N LYS A 535 43.16 67.42 55.15
CA LYS A 535 44.52 67.38 55.71
C LYS A 535 45.56 67.93 54.73
N LYS A 536 45.68 69.26 54.66
CA LYS A 536 46.91 69.95 54.26
C LYS A 536 46.81 71.43 54.66
N LEU A 537 47.49 71.79 55.73
CA LEU A 537 48.44 72.91 55.87
C LEU A 537 48.67 73.17 57.36
N ASP A 538 49.94 73.33 57.71
CA ASP A 538 50.43 73.92 58.97
C ASP A 538 49.90 75.33 59.20
#